data_AF-F4G060-F1
#
_entry.id   AF-F4G060-F1
#
_cell.length_a   1.000
_cell.length_b   1.000
_cell.length_c   1.000
_cell.angle_alpha   90.00
_cell.angle_beta   90.00
_cell.angle_gamma   90.00
#
_symmetry.space_group_name_H-M   'P 1'
#
loop_
_entity.id
_entity.type
_entity.pdbx_description
1 polymer ?
#
loop_
_entity_poly.entity_id
_entity_poly.type
_entity_poly.pdbx_seq_one_letter_code
_entity_poly.pdbx_strand_id
1 'polypeptide(L)' 'MAVVYKCKGCNHVLYTFNKVGQDFYGVRTPSEISSIYGGKCPKCGKKLTVPSSDEITVRLKLKKARYV' A
#
# COMPACT_ATOMS: atom_id res chain seq x y z
N MET A 1 -5.06 5.66 6.94
CA MET A 1 -4.48 5.32 5.64
C MET A 1 -4.58 6.46 4.64
N ALA A 2 -3.43 6.87 4.14
CA ALA A 2 -3.24 7.70 2.96
C ALA A 2 -2.83 6.82 1.76
N VAL A 3 -1.97 5.81 1.97
CA VAL A 3 -1.60 4.80 0.96
C VAL A 3 -1.60 3.41 1.58
N VAL A 4 -2.06 2.39 0.85
CA VAL A 4 -2.02 0.97 1.27
C VAL A 4 -1.54 0.11 0.12
N TYR A 5 -0.51 -0.68 0.36
CA TYR A 5 -0.02 -1.70 -0.57
C TYR A 5 -0.65 -3.04 -0.20
N LYS A 6 -1.34 -3.65 -1.16
CA LYS A 6 -1.96 -4.96 -0.97
C LYS A 6 -1.42 -5.96 -1.99
N CYS A 7 -1.24 -7.19 -1.57
CA CYS A 7 -0.95 -8.28 -2.49
C CYS A 7 -2.19 -8.55 -3.37
N LYS A 8 -2.05 -8.42 -4.69
CA LYS A 8 -3.10 -8.76 -5.67
C LYS A 8 -3.63 -10.19 -5.53
N GLY A 9 -2.78 -11.12 -5.08
CA GLY A 9 -3.11 -12.53 -5.02
C GLY A 9 -3.92 -12.98 -3.81
N CYS A 10 -3.78 -12.31 -2.66
CA CYS A 10 -4.42 -12.73 -1.40
C CYS A 10 -4.95 -11.56 -0.55
N ASN A 11 -4.93 -10.34 -1.08
CA ASN A 11 -5.32 -9.09 -0.41
C ASN A 11 -4.60 -8.80 0.91
N HIS A 12 -3.51 -9.52 1.22
CA HIS A 12 -2.69 -9.24 2.38
C HIS A 12 -2.07 -7.84 2.28
N VAL A 13 -2.15 -7.07 3.35
CA VAL A 13 -1.56 -5.74 3.43
C VAL A 13 -0.07 -5.89 3.62
N LEU A 14 0.69 -5.44 2.62
CA LEU A 14 2.16 -5.47 2.64
C LEU A 14 2.70 -4.25 3.38
N TYR A 15 2.10 -3.07 3.17
CA TYR A 15 2.54 -1.84 3.81
C TYR A 15 1.40 -0.83 3.88
N THR A 16 1.38 -0.01 4.93
CA THR A 16 0.41 1.07 5.11
C THR A 16 1.11 2.36 5.46
N PHE A 17 0.87 3.39 4.65
CA PHE A 17 1.26 4.75 4.95
C PHE A 17 0.07 5.53 5.53
N ASN A 18 0.20 6.01 6.77
CA ASN A 18 -0.82 6.76 7.47
C ASN A 18 -0.55 8.25 7.55
N LYS A 19 0.65 8.66 7.97
CA LYS A 19 1.02 10.07 8.18
C LYS A 19 2.52 10.30 7.96
N VAL A 20 2.88 11.54 7.62
CA VAL A 20 4.28 11.98 7.59
C VAL A 20 4.88 11.87 9.00
N GLY A 21 6.13 11.43 9.09
CA GLY A 21 6.82 11.20 10.36
C GLY A 21 6.49 9.88 11.06
N GLN A 22 5.75 8.97 10.41
CA GLN A 22 5.59 7.60 10.92
C GLN A 22 6.86 6.74 10.71
N ASP A 23 7.60 7.01 9.63
CA ASP A 23 8.79 6.29 9.18
C ASP A 23 9.80 7.31 8.62
N PHE A 24 11.10 7.02 8.74
CA PHE A 24 12.18 7.88 8.21
C PHE A 24 12.21 7.97 6.67
N TYR A 25 11.64 6.97 5.99
CA TYR A 25 11.73 6.83 4.53
C TYR A 25 10.54 7.43 3.75
N GLY A 26 9.51 7.94 4.43
CA GLY A 26 8.32 8.48 3.77
C GLY A 26 7.49 7.42 3.03
N VAL A 27 6.91 7.79 1.88
CA VAL A 27 6.07 6.90 1.06
C VAL A 27 6.97 6.02 0.18
N ARG A 28 7.00 4.72 0.47
CA ARG A 28 7.72 3.72 -0.33
C ARG A 28 7.07 3.49 -1.68
N THR A 29 7.86 3.28 -2.72
CA THR A 29 7.39 2.86 -4.05
C THR A 29 6.99 1.38 -4.07
N PRO A 30 6.14 0.94 -5.01
CA PRO A 30 5.80 -0.48 -5.16
C PRO A 30 7.04 -1.37 -5.36
N SER A 31 8.06 -0.87 -6.07
CA SER A 31 9.33 -1.58 -6.30
C SER A 31 10.09 -1.80 -4.99
N GLU A 32 10.18 -0.79 -4.12
CA GLU A 32 10.81 -0.95 -2.81
C GLU A 32 10.06 -1.97 -1.94
N ILE A 33 8.72 -1.91 -1.92
CA ILE A 33 7.91 -2.90 -1.19
C ILE A 33 8.20 -4.31 -1.71
N SER A 34 8.32 -4.49 -3.03
CA SER A 34 8.66 -5.78 -3.61
C SER A 34 10.05 -6.26 -3.17
N SER A 35 11.06 -5.38 -3.12
CA SER A 35 12.42 -5.71 -2.70
C SER A 35 12.50 -6.08 -1.22
N ILE A 36 11.74 -5.41 -0.34
CA ILE A 36 11.68 -5.73 1.10
C ILE A 36 11.24 -7.18 1.34
N TYR A 37 10.33 -7.69 0.51
CA TYR A 37 9.83 -9.07 0.60
C TYR A 37 10.52 -10.04 -0.37
N GLY A 38 11.69 -9.68 -0.92
CA GLY A 38 12.43 -10.56 -1.85
C GLY A 38 11.64 -10.92 -3.11
N GLY A 39 10.75 -10.03 -3.55
CA GLY A 39 9.91 -10.21 -4.75
C GLY A 39 8.77 -11.21 -4.59
N LYS A 40 8.45 -11.69 -3.38
CA LYS A 40 7.36 -12.65 -3.13
C LYS A 40 6.48 -12.22 -1.97
N CYS A 41 5.17 -12.52 -2.05
CA CYS A 41 4.27 -12.26 -0.95
C CYS A 41 4.56 -13.21 0.22
N PRO A 42 4.74 -12.71 1.46
CA PRO A 42 5.02 -13.56 2.62
C PRO A 42 3.86 -14.48 2.99
N LYS A 43 2.62 -14.18 2.54
CA LYS A 43 1.43 -14.96 2.88
C LYS A 43 1.07 -16.02 1.84
N CYS A 44 1.13 -15.69 0.55
CA CYS A 44 0.69 -16.61 -0.52
C CYS A 44 1.80 -17.06 -1.47
N GLY A 45 3.03 -16.58 -1.29
CA GLY A 45 4.18 -16.96 -2.13
C GLY A 45 4.17 -16.42 -3.57
N LYS A 46 3.10 -15.75 -4.01
CA LYS A 46 3.02 -15.15 -5.35
C LYS A 46 4.09 -14.07 -5.54
N LYS A 47 4.62 -13.97 -6.76
CA LYS A 47 5.57 -12.93 -7.14
C LYS A 47 4.92 -11.55 -7.04
N LEU A 48 5.58 -10.62 -6.34
CA LEU A 48 5.17 -9.22 -6.27
C LEU A 48 5.65 -8.51 -7.52
N THR A 49 4.72 -7.90 -8.25
CA THR A 49 4.99 -7.08 -9.43
C THR A 49 4.57 -5.66 -9.16
N VAL A 50 5.17 -4.72 -9.89
CA VAL A 50 4.71 -3.33 -9.89
C VAL A 50 3.30 -3.29 -10.50
N PRO A 51 2.31 -2.67 -9.83
CA PRO A 51 0.96 -2.56 -10.37
C PRO A 51 0.94 -1.63 -11.60
N SER A 52 0.08 -1.93 -12.57
CA SER A 52 -0.25 -0.98 -13.63
C SER A 52 -1.20 0.10 -13.12
N SER A 53 -1.33 1.20 -13.87
CA SER A 53 -2.20 2.32 -13.51
C SER A 53 -3.67 1.90 -13.27
N ASP A 54 -4.17 0.92 -14.02
CA ASP A 54 -5.54 0.41 -13.93
C ASP A 54 -5.83 -0.33 -12.61
N GLU A 55 -4.80 -0.80 -11.91
CA GLU A 55 -4.94 -1.52 -10.65
C GLU A 55 -4.96 -0.58 -9.43
N ILE A 56 -4.67 0.71 -9.64
CA ILE A 56 -4.58 1.71 -8.58
C ILE A 56 -5.97 2.24 -8.27
N THR A 57 -6.47 1.95 -7.07
CA THR A 57 -7.75 2.48 -6.59
C THR A 57 -7.53 3.71 -5.71
N VAL A 58 -8.00 4.87 -6.16
CA VAL A 58 -8.01 6.11 -5.36
C VAL A 58 -9.41 6.31 -4.76
N ARG A 59 -9.49 6.48 -3.44
CA ARG A 59 -10.74 6.77 -2.73
C ARG A 59 -10.63 8.09 -1.98
N LEU A 60 -11.56 9.00 -2.25
CA LEU A 60 -11.66 10.26 -1.50
C LEU A 60 -12.16 9.97 -0.08
N LYS A 61 -11.45 10.47 0.93
CA LYS A 61 -11.95 10.49 2.29
C LYS A 61 -12.90 11.67 2.47
N LEU A 62 -14.20 11.40 2.45
CA LEU A 62 -15.20 12.36 2.88
C LEU A 62 -14.98 12.65 4.37
N LYS A 63 -14.61 13.89 4.71
CA LYS A 63 -14.65 14.33 6.12
C LYS A 63 -16.13 14.38 6.50
N LYS A 64 -16.54 13.65 7.56
CA LYS A 64 -17.85 13.89 8.16
C LYS A 64 -17.88 15.36 8.58
N ALA A 65 -18.84 16.13 8.05
CA ALA A 65 -19.12 17.47 8.55
C ALA A 65 -19.43 17.33 10.04
N ARG A 66 -18.56 17.90 10.88
CA ARG A 66 -18.88 18.09 12.30
C ARG A 66 -19.95 19.19 12.34
N TYR A 67 -21.21 18.79 12.39
CA TYR A 67 -22.26 19.67 12.87
C TYR A 67 -22.00 19.86 14.38
N VAL A 68 -21.61 21.07 14.75
CA VAL A 68 -21.55 21.56 16.13
C VAL A 68 -22.90 22.21 16.43
#